data_AF-A0A2V7RQD1-F1
#
_entry.id   AF-A0A2V7RQD1-F1
#
_cell.length_a   1.000
_cell.length_b   1.000
_cell.length_c   1.000
_cell.angle_alpha   90.00
_cell.angle_beta   90.00
_cell.angle_gamma   90.00
#
_symmetry.space_group_name_H-M   'P 1'
#
loop_
_entity.id
_entity.type
_entity.pdbx_description
1 polymer ?
#
loop_
_entity_poly.entity_id
_entity_poly.type
_entity_poly.pdbx_seq_one_letter_code
_entity_poly.pdbx_strand_id
1 'polypeptide(L)'
;YTREQYLDSVARLREAVPNLSLTTDVIVGFPGETEEDFGETLSAVREVGFADAFTFIFSLRDGTPATKLPPELTVPEDVAADRMARLIETVRGMSRARNLKSLGQRYEVLVEKGARRGDLVQARTRDFKTVLLPGDDAMIGRYYNVELTGTTGSTFTGTIVRERQPLPLAG
;
A
#
# COMPACT_ATOMS: atom_id res chain seq x y z
N TYR A 1 -20.17 -8.69 -8.85
CA TYR A 1 -19.35 -9.75 -8.25
C TYR A 1 -19.67 -9.82 -6.77
N THR A 2 -19.69 -11.02 -6.18
CA THR A 2 -19.88 -11.21 -4.73
C THR A 2 -18.55 -11.08 -3.99
N ARG A 3 -18.60 -10.98 -2.65
CA ARG A 3 -17.39 -11.01 -1.80
C ARG A 3 -16.56 -12.28 -2.05
N GLU A 4 -17.20 -13.44 -2.09
CA GLU A 4 -16.54 -14.74 -2.28
C GLU A 4 -15.81 -14.78 -3.63
N GLN A 5 -16.44 -14.31 -4.70
CA GLN A 5 -15.82 -14.24 -6.03
C GLN A 5 -14.61 -13.29 -6.04
N TYR A 6 -14.69 -12.19 -5.29
CA TYR A 6 -13.58 -11.27 -5.15
C TYR A 6 -12.40 -11.90 -4.40
N LEU A 7 -12.65 -12.57 -3.28
CA LEU A 7 -11.63 -13.24 -2.49
C LEU A 7 -10.98 -14.42 -3.23
N ASP A 8 -11.76 -15.20 -3.98
CA ASP A 8 -11.23 -16.25 -4.87
C ASP A 8 -10.27 -15.66 -5.92
N SER A 9 -10.68 -14.52 -6.53
CA SER A 9 -9.82 -13.82 -7.50
C SER A 9 -8.51 -13.35 -6.85
N VAL A 10 -8.56 -12.81 -5.63
CA VAL A 10 -7.37 -12.42 -4.86
C VAL A 10 -6.48 -13.62 -4.57
N ALA A 11 -7.05 -14.75 -4.15
CA ALA A 11 -6.30 -15.97 -3.85
C ALA A 11 -5.54 -16.47 -5.08
N ARG A 12 -6.23 -16.56 -6.23
CA ARG A 12 -5.63 -16.97 -7.51
C ARG A 12 -4.51 -16.05 -7.97
N LEU A 13 -4.68 -14.73 -7.78
CA LEU A 13 -3.62 -13.76 -8.09
C LEU A 13 -2.39 -13.93 -7.20
N ARG A 14 -2.58 -14.21 -5.90
CA ARG A 14 -1.47 -14.45 -4.97
C ARG A 14 -0.73 -15.76 -5.25
N GLU A 15 -1.44 -16.78 -5.71
CA GLU A 15 -0.83 -18.05 -6.16
C GLU A 15 0.02 -17.83 -7.42
N ALA A 16 -0.50 -17.07 -8.39
CA ALA A 16 0.20 -16.80 -9.64
C ALA A 16 1.40 -15.83 -9.47
N VAL A 17 1.31 -14.89 -8.52
CA VAL A 17 2.34 -13.86 -8.28
C VAL A 17 2.76 -13.88 -6.81
N PRO A 18 3.83 -14.63 -6.47
CA PRO A 18 4.39 -14.61 -5.12
C PRO A 18 4.74 -13.19 -4.67
N ASN A 19 4.46 -12.87 -3.42
CA ASN A 19 4.67 -11.54 -2.83
C ASN A 19 3.87 -10.40 -3.48
N LEU A 20 2.74 -10.69 -4.13
CA LEU A 20 1.86 -9.69 -4.70
C LEU A 20 1.44 -8.63 -3.67
N SER A 21 1.72 -7.38 -4.00
CA SER A 21 1.25 -6.21 -3.29
C SER A 21 -0.04 -5.71 -3.93
N LEU A 22 -1.12 -5.64 -3.14
CA LEU A 22 -2.43 -5.16 -3.59
C LEU A 22 -2.76 -3.87 -2.86
N THR A 23 -3.25 -2.88 -3.60
CA THR A 23 -3.83 -1.64 -3.06
C THR A 23 -5.26 -1.49 -3.56
N THR A 24 -6.07 -0.69 -2.87
CA THR A 24 -7.46 -0.47 -3.26
C THR A 24 -7.93 0.91 -2.85
N ASP A 25 -9.07 1.33 -3.40
CA ASP A 25 -9.82 2.47 -2.91
C ASP A 25 -11.06 1.95 -2.17
N VAL A 26 -11.42 2.58 -1.05
CA VAL A 26 -12.59 2.22 -0.23
C VAL A 26 -13.38 3.47 0.11
N ILE A 27 -14.69 3.41 -0.09
CA ILE A 27 -15.63 4.46 0.29
C ILE A 27 -16.47 3.93 1.45
N VAL A 28 -16.58 4.71 2.53
CA VAL A 28 -17.48 4.44 3.68
C VAL A 28 -18.57 5.50 3.75
N GLY A 29 -19.67 5.21 4.44
CA GLY A 29 -20.81 6.11 4.59
C GLY A 29 -21.68 6.20 3.34
N PHE A 30 -21.63 5.19 2.47
CA PHE A 30 -22.54 5.12 1.31
C PHE A 30 -24.00 5.09 1.79
N PRO A 31 -24.97 5.74 1.12
CA PRO A 31 -26.34 5.78 1.59
C PRO A 31 -26.92 4.36 1.75
N GLY A 32 -27.38 4.05 2.95
CA GLY A 32 -27.89 2.74 3.36
C GLY A 32 -26.86 1.81 4.01
N GLU A 33 -25.58 2.19 4.09
CA GLU A 33 -24.54 1.37 4.72
C GLU A 33 -24.81 1.19 6.23
N THR A 34 -25.06 -0.05 6.63
CA THR A 34 -25.27 -0.43 8.02
C THR A 34 -23.94 -0.71 8.75
N GLU A 35 -23.97 -0.85 10.07
CA GLU A 35 -22.77 -1.26 10.83
C GLU A 35 -22.32 -2.68 10.47
N GLU A 36 -23.24 -3.56 10.10
CA GLU A 36 -22.94 -4.91 9.62
C GLU A 36 -22.21 -4.86 8.28
N ASP A 37 -22.69 -4.06 7.32
CA ASP A 37 -22.02 -3.87 6.02
C ASP A 37 -20.61 -3.29 6.17
N PHE A 38 -20.44 -2.33 7.08
CA PHE A 38 -19.12 -1.78 7.39
C PHE A 38 -18.21 -2.82 8.06
N GLY A 39 -18.77 -3.64 8.96
CA GLY A 39 -18.07 -4.77 9.57
C GLY A 39 -17.55 -5.76 8.53
N GLU A 40 -18.37 -6.08 7.54
CA GLU A 40 -17.98 -6.92 6.40
C GLU A 40 -16.90 -6.26 5.54
N THR A 41 -16.98 -4.95 5.32
CA THR A 41 -15.92 -4.20 4.62
C THR A 41 -14.58 -4.32 5.36
N LEU A 42 -14.56 -4.10 6.68
CA LEU A 42 -13.34 -4.25 7.49
C LEU A 42 -12.82 -5.69 7.49
N SER A 43 -13.73 -6.67 7.52
CA SER A 43 -13.40 -8.09 7.44
C SER A 43 -12.68 -8.41 6.12
N ALA A 44 -13.24 -7.97 4.98
CA ALA A 44 -12.63 -8.15 3.67
C ALA A 44 -11.27 -7.46 3.55
N VAL A 45 -11.13 -6.24 4.07
CA VAL A 45 -9.84 -5.51 4.09
C VAL A 45 -8.77 -6.30 4.83
N ARG A 46 -9.12 -6.87 6.00
CA ARG A 46 -8.20 -7.70 6.79
C ARG A 46 -7.83 -8.99 6.08
N GLU A 47 -8.82 -9.66 5.50
CA GLU A 47 -8.65 -10.95 4.83
C GLU A 47 -7.78 -10.83 3.56
N VAL A 48 -8.02 -9.81 2.75
CA VAL A 48 -7.21 -9.52 1.57
C VAL A 48 -5.80 -9.08 1.96
N GLY A 49 -5.69 -8.33 3.06
CA GLY A 49 -4.43 -7.77 3.52
C GLY A 49 -3.85 -6.80 2.49
N PHE A 50 -4.53 -5.69 2.22
CA PHE A 50 -4.01 -4.65 1.34
C PHE A 50 -2.70 -4.04 1.87
N ALA A 51 -1.82 -3.61 0.97
CA ALA A 51 -0.56 -2.92 1.28
C ALA A 51 -0.79 -1.47 1.68
N ASP A 52 -1.77 -0.86 1.03
CA ASP A 52 -2.26 0.47 1.28
C ASP A 52 -3.68 0.57 0.72
N ALA A 53 -4.43 1.55 1.18
CA ALA A 53 -5.73 1.86 0.60
C ALA A 53 -6.00 3.35 0.66
N PHE A 54 -6.55 3.90 -0.43
CA PHE A 54 -7.13 5.24 -0.38
C PHE A 54 -8.54 5.13 0.18
N THR A 55 -8.82 5.90 1.23
CA THR A 55 -10.08 5.83 1.97
C THR A 55 -10.83 7.14 1.84
N PHE A 56 -12.11 7.08 1.47
CA PHE A 56 -12.96 8.24 1.25
C PHE A 56 -14.28 8.12 2.03
N ILE A 57 -14.77 9.25 2.55
CA ILE A 57 -16.16 9.32 2.99
C ILE A 57 -17.00 9.59 1.75
N PHE A 58 -18.14 8.91 1.63
CA PHE A 58 -19.08 9.12 0.54
C PHE A 58 -19.45 10.60 0.44
N SER A 59 -19.42 11.12 -0.78
CA SER A 59 -19.83 12.48 -1.09
C SER A 59 -20.76 12.40 -2.28
N LEU A 60 -22.00 12.85 -2.09
CA LEU A 60 -22.98 12.88 -3.15
C LEU A 60 -22.51 13.84 -4.25
N ARG A 61 -22.55 13.38 -5.50
CA ARG A 61 -22.17 14.18 -6.67
C ARG A 61 -23.33 14.24 -7.65
N ASP A 62 -23.57 15.43 -8.18
CA ASP A 62 -24.56 15.66 -9.23
C ASP A 62 -24.32 14.75 -10.43
N GLY A 63 -25.40 14.22 -11.00
CA GLY A 63 -25.35 13.30 -12.14
C GLY A 63 -25.03 11.84 -11.79
N THR A 64 -24.77 11.50 -10.52
CA THR A 64 -24.59 10.08 -10.12
C THR A 64 -25.94 9.42 -9.81
N PRO A 65 -26.06 8.08 -9.99
CA PRO A 65 -27.27 7.35 -9.59
C PRO A 65 -27.63 7.50 -8.12
N ALA A 66 -26.65 7.79 -7.26
CA ALA A 66 -26.87 8.00 -5.83
C ALA A 66 -27.77 9.20 -5.53
N THR A 67 -27.94 10.16 -6.46
CA THR A 67 -28.90 11.28 -6.32
C THR A 67 -30.36 10.85 -6.29
N LYS A 68 -30.65 9.61 -6.70
CA LYS A 68 -32.00 9.01 -6.67
C LYS A 68 -32.28 8.25 -5.38
N LEU A 69 -31.29 8.08 -4.51
CA LEU A 69 -31.47 7.37 -3.24
C LEU A 69 -32.22 8.28 -2.24
N PRO A 70 -33.15 7.72 -1.44
CA PRO A 70 -33.88 8.49 -0.44
C PRO A 70 -32.91 9.18 0.55
N PRO A 71 -33.14 10.47 0.88
CA PRO A 71 -32.31 11.20 1.84
C PRO A 71 -32.20 10.50 3.20
N GLU A 72 -33.21 9.75 3.61
CA GLU A 72 -33.28 9.01 4.87
C GLU A 72 -32.25 7.87 4.95
N LEU A 73 -31.72 7.42 3.81
CA LEU A 73 -30.62 6.44 3.77
C LEU A 73 -29.25 7.09 3.99
N THR A 74 -29.16 8.42 4.04
CA THR A 74 -27.89 9.11 4.26
C THR A 74 -27.31 8.71 5.61
N VAL A 75 -26.07 8.24 5.61
CA VAL A 75 -25.34 7.92 6.85
C VAL A 75 -24.98 9.24 7.56
N PRO A 76 -25.29 9.38 8.86
CA PRO A 76 -24.88 10.54 9.64
C PRO A 76 -23.37 10.81 9.58
N GLU A 77 -22.98 12.07 9.60
CA GLU A 77 -21.58 12.49 9.44
C GLU A 77 -20.66 11.91 10.52
N ASP A 78 -21.13 11.88 11.77
CA ASP A 78 -20.40 11.31 12.91
C ASP A 78 -20.18 9.80 12.75
N VAL A 79 -21.18 9.08 12.25
CA VAL A 79 -21.06 7.64 11.93
C VAL A 79 -20.08 7.41 10.78
N ALA A 80 -20.17 8.20 9.71
CA ALA A 80 -19.24 8.09 8.58
C ALA A 80 -17.79 8.42 8.99
N ALA A 81 -17.61 9.40 9.88
CA ALA A 81 -16.31 9.77 10.44
C ALA A 81 -15.72 8.67 11.33
N ASP A 82 -16.53 8.03 12.19
CA ASP A 82 -16.12 6.87 12.99
C ASP A 82 -15.65 5.72 12.10
N ARG A 83 -16.45 5.36 11.09
CA ARG A 83 -16.11 4.30 10.13
C ARG A 83 -14.82 4.61 9.39
N MET A 84 -14.64 5.85 8.94
CA MET A 84 -13.41 6.29 8.31
C MET A 84 -12.20 6.10 9.24
N ALA A 85 -12.31 6.52 10.50
CA ALA A 85 -11.23 6.39 11.47
C ALA A 85 -10.83 4.93 11.69
N ARG A 86 -11.82 4.04 11.90
CA ARG A 86 -11.61 2.59 12.11
C ARG A 86 -11.02 1.90 10.89
N LEU A 87 -11.44 2.31 9.68
CA LEU A 87 -10.87 1.80 8.43
C LEU A 87 -9.41 2.24 8.26
N ILE A 88 -9.12 3.51 8.48
CA ILE A 88 -7.75 4.05 8.44
C ILE A 88 -6.85 3.32 9.43
N GLU A 89 -7.31 3.12 10.66
CA GLU A 89 -6.56 2.38 11.68
C GLU A 89 -6.26 0.95 11.24
N THR A 90 -7.27 0.25 10.71
CA THR A 90 -7.13 -1.12 10.21
C THR A 90 -6.08 -1.20 9.10
N VAL A 91 -6.19 -0.35 8.07
CA VAL A 91 -5.26 -0.34 6.93
C VAL A 91 -3.84 0.01 7.40
N ARG A 92 -3.68 1.08 8.18
CA ARG A 92 -2.36 1.52 8.67
C ARG A 92 -1.70 0.49 9.58
N GLY A 93 -2.47 -0.19 10.42
CA GLY A 93 -1.98 -1.27 11.27
C GLY A 93 -1.35 -2.40 10.45
N MET A 94 -2.05 -2.84 9.39
CA MET A 94 -1.53 -3.86 8.47
C MET A 94 -0.32 -3.38 7.67
N SER A 95 -0.37 -2.17 7.10
CA SER A 95 0.74 -1.58 6.33
C SER A 95 1.99 -1.46 7.21
N ARG A 96 1.84 -1.00 8.45
CA ARG A 96 2.94 -0.92 9.41
C ARG A 96 3.54 -2.29 9.70
N ALA A 97 2.72 -3.29 10.00
CA ALA A 97 3.19 -4.64 10.28
C ALA A 97 3.97 -5.24 9.09
N ARG A 98 3.50 -5.01 7.86
CA ARG A 98 4.18 -5.44 6.63
C ARG A 98 5.51 -4.71 6.42
N ASN A 99 5.52 -3.40 6.61
CA ASN A 99 6.71 -2.59 6.37
C ASN A 99 7.81 -2.92 7.38
N LEU A 100 7.46 -3.18 8.64
CA LEU A 100 8.41 -3.66 9.65
C LEU A 100 9.02 -5.03 9.27
N LYS A 101 8.22 -5.96 8.73
CA LYS A 101 8.73 -7.25 8.23
C LYS A 101 9.70 -7.11 7.06
N SER A 102 9.65 -5.98 6.33
CA SER A 102 10.51 -5.74 5.17
C SER A 102 11.93 -5.29 5.56
N LEU A 103 12.15 -4.88 6.80
CA LEU A 103 13.48 -4.48 7.29
C LEU A 103 14.42 -5.69 7.32
N GLY A 104 15.67 -5.47 6.91
CA GLY A 104 16.71 -6.50 6.76
C GLY A 104 16.55 -7.37 5.50
N GLN A 105 15.48 -7.20 4.73
CA GLN A 105 15.32 -7.90 3.46
C GLN A 105 15.93 -7.10 2.30
N ARG A 106 16.28 -7.81 1.23
CA ARG A 106 16.89 -7.24 0.03
C ARG A 106 15.86 -7.07 -1.09
N TYR A 107 15.92 -5.91 -1.73
CA TYR A 107 15.05 -5.52 -2.83
C TYR A 107 15.88 -4.96 -3.97
N GLU A 108 15.49 -5.30 -5.20
CA GLU A 108 15.86 -4.51 -6.37
C GLU A 108 15.06 -3.20 -6.36
N VAL A 109 15.74 -2.08 -6.58
CA VAL A 109 15.13 -0.75 -6.64
C VAL A 109 15.59 0.01 -7.87
N LEU A 110 14.69 0.80 -8.46
CA LEU A 110 14.98 1.75 -9.52
C LEU A 110 15.16 3.14 -8.90
N VAL A 111 16.29 3.80 -9.14
CA VAL A 111 16.48 5.20 -8.74
C VAL A 111 15.74 6.11 -9.73
N GLU A 112 14.76 6.87 -9.24
CA GLU A 112 13.89 7.70 -10.09
C GLU A 112 14.36 9.16 -10.16
N LYS A 113 14.91 9.69 -9.06
CA LYS A 113 15.28 11.11 -8.93
C LYS A 113 16.17 11.38 -7.71
N GLY A 114 16.83 12.53 -7.69
CA GLY A 114 17.40 13.10 -6.47
C GLY A 114 16.34 13.36 -5.39
N ALA A 115 16.69 13.16 -4.12
CA ALA A 115 15.82 13.48 -3.00
C ALA A 115 15.75 14.99 -2.77
N ARG A 116 14.72 15.45 -2.06
CA ARG A 116 14.53 16.89 -1.76
C ARG A 116 15.60 17.48 -0.83
N ARG A 117 16.36 16.65 -0.11
CA ARG A 117 17.32 17.09 0.92
C ARG A 117 18.55 16.18 0.95
N GLY A 118 19.73 16.81 0.97
CA GLY A 118 21.03 16.15 1.15
C GLY A 118 21.46 15.30 -0.04
N ASP A 119 22.55 14.56 0.16
CA ASP A 119 23.16 13.66 -0.84
C ASP A 119 22.44 12.31 -0.87
N LEU A 120 21.12 12.38 -1.05
CA LEU A 120 20.23 11.22 -1.12
C LEU A 120 19.53 11.18 -2.48
N VAL A 121 19.25 9.97 -2.95
CA VAL A 121 18.37 9.69 -4.08
C VAL A 121 17.11 8.96 -3.62
N GLN A 122 16.03 9.16 -4.34
CA GLN A 122 14.77 8.45 -4.15
C GLN A 122 14.65 7.33 -5.17
N ALA A 123 14.47 6.11 -4.67
CA ALA A 123 14.27 4.91 -5.45
C ALA A 123 12.90 4.27 -5.14
N ARG A 124 12.47 3.36 -6.01
CA ARG A 124 11.26 2.55 -5.84
C ARG A 124 11.58 1.07 -5.96
N THR A 125 11.04 0.27 -5.05
CA THR A 125 10.94 -1.18 -5.23
C THR A 125 9.89 -1.51 -6.31
N ARG A 126 9.89 -2.76 -6.79
CA ARG A 126 8.88 -3.27 -7.74
C ARG A 126 7.45 -3.17 -7.22
N ASP A 127 7.26 -3.27 -5.92
CA ASP A 127 5.97 -3.11 -5.24
C ASP A 127 5.73 -1.66 -4.73
N PHE A 128 6.39 -0.69 -5.37
CA PHE A 128 6.18 0.75 -5.20
C PHE A 128 6.57 1.35 -3.83
N LYS A 129 7.33 0.63 -2.99
CA LYS A 129 7.88 1.21 -1.76
C LYS A 129 8.91 2.27 -2.10
N THR A 130 8.80 3.42 -1.46
CA THR A 130 9.79 4.50 -1.58
C THR A 130 11.01 4.17 -0.71
N VAL A 131 12.20 4.21 -1.30
CA VAL A 131 13.47 3.96 -0.61
C VAL A 131 14.41 5.14 -0.82
N LEU A 132 14.95 5.68 0.27
CA LEU A 132 16.00 6.70 0.24
C LEU A 132 17.36 6.03 0.37
N LEU A 133 18.28 6.39 -0.53
CA LEU A 133 19.64 5.86 -0.58
C LEU A 133 20.64 7.01 -0.62
N PRO A 134 21.81 6.88 0.03
CA PRO A 134 22.94 7.76 -0.26
C PRO A 134 23.36 7.66 -1.72
N GLY A 135 23.56 8.80 -2.39
CA GLY A 135 23.89 8.82 -3.81
C GLY A 135 23.74 10.17 -4.49
N ASP A 136 24.02 10.20 -5.80
CA ASP A 136 23.92 11.38 -6.65
C ASP A 136 23.06 11.12 -7.91
N ASP A 137 22.87 12.16 -8.72
CA ASP A 137 22.03 12.10 -9.92
C ASP A 137 22.55 11.13 -11.00
N ALA A 138 23.82 10.71 -10.96
CA ALA A 138 24.35 9.73 -11.90
C ALA A 138 23.75 8.33 -11.71
N MET A 139 23.09 8.10 -10.58
CA MET A 139 22.38 6.87 -10.28
C MET A 139 20.99 6.79 -10.91
N ILE A 140 20.40 7.92 -11.34
CA ILE A 140 19.03 7.98 -11.87
C ILE A 140 18.89 7.07 -13.12
N GLY A 141 17.77 6.34 -13.18
CA GLY A 141 17.47 5.41 -14.26
C GLY A 141 18.18 4.05 -14.15
N ARG A 142 18.86 3.78 -13.03
CA ARG A 142 19.58 2.52 -12.79
C ARG A 142 18.96 1.71 -11.67
N TYR A 143 19.11 0.40 -11.78
CA TYR A 143 18.69 -0.57 -10.77
C TYR A 143 19.83 -0.89 -9.80
N TYR A 144 19.48 -1.05 -8.52
CA TYR A 144 20.40 -1.47 -7.46
C TYR A 144 19.74 -2.51 -6.56
N ASN A 145 20.53 -3.47 -6.08
CA ASN A 145 20.13 -4.34 -4.98
C ASN A 145 20.41 -3.63 -3.66
N VAL A 146 19.38 -3.52 -2.82
CA VAL A 146 19.40 -2.74 -1.58
C VAL A 146 18.84 -3.56 -0.43
N GLU A 147 19.49 -3.50 0.72
CA GLU A 147 18.92 -3.98 1.98
C GLU A 147 18.19 -2.83 2.69
N LEU A 148 16.93 -3.04 3.08
CA LEU A 148 16.14 -2.02 3.78
C LEU A 148 16.55 -1.97 5.26
N THR A 149 17.03 -0.81 5.73
CA THR A 149 17.63 -0.65 7.06
C THR A 149 16.75 0.11 8.06
N GLY A 150 15.75 0.84 7.57
CA GLY A 150 14.85 1.62 8.42
C GLY A 150 13.59 2.06 7.68
N THR A 151 12.60 2.54 8.42
CA THR A 151 11.35 3.07 7.85
C THR A 151 10.71 4.12 8.74
N THR A 152 10.09 5.12 8.14
CA THR A 152 9.20 6.10 8.81
C THR A 152 7.73 5.69 8.73
N GLY A 153 7.44 4.50 8.21
CA GLY A 153 6.09 4.02 7.91
C GLY A 153 5.88 3.90 6.40
N SER A 154 5.92 5.00 5.66
CA SER A 154 5.69 5.02 4.20
C SER A 154 6.97 5.12 3.35
N THR A 155 8.09 5.52 3.96
CA THR A 155 9.38 5.66 3.29
C THR A 155 10.42 4.83 4.02
N PHE A 156 11.22 4.09 3.26
CA PHE A 156 12.33 3.29 3.77
C PHE A 156 13.66 4.01 3.57
N THR A 157 14.64 3.66 4.39
CA THR A 157 16.06 3.89 4.11
C THR A 157 16.71 2.56 3.76
N GLY A 158 17.73 2.57 2.91
CA GLY A 158 18.43 1.35 2.54
C GLY A 158 19.91 1.56 2.26
N THR A 159 20.63 0.45 2.16
CA THR A 159 22.05 0.42 1.77
C THR A 159 22.24 -0.48 0.56
N ILE A 160 23.05 -0.04 -0.39
CA ILE A 160 23.35 -0.81 -1.59
C ILE A 160 24.19 -2.02 -1.20
N VAL A 161 23.72 -3.20 -1.59
CA VAL A 161 24.44 -4.46 -1.40
C VAL A 161 25.38 -4.65 -2.58
N ARG A 162 26.69 -4.57 -2.34
CA ARG A 162 27.68 -4.96 -3.36
C ARG A 162 27.67 -6.47 -3.50
N GLU A 163 27.45 -6.98 -4.71
CA GLU A 163 27.72 -8.38 -5.00
C GLU A 163 29.23 -8.61 -4.84
N ARG A 164 29.61 -9.57 -3.99
CA ARG A 164 30.99 -10.05 -3.95
C ARG A 164 31.24 -10.78 -5.27
N GLN A 165 32.10 -10.23 -6.13
CA GLN A 165 32.68 -11.04 -7.18
C GLN A 165 33.45 -12.19 -6.54
N PRO A 166 33.26 -13.45 -6.99
CA PRO A 166 34.12 -14.53 -6.56
C PRO A 166 35.56 -14.15 -6.91
N LEU A 167 36.47 -14.31 -5.94
CA LEU A 167 37.90 -14.15 -6.20
C LEU A 167 38.26 -15.09 -7.37
N PRO A 168 39.04 -14.64 -8.36
CA PRO A 168 39.52 -15.53 -9.40
C PRO A 168 40.23 -16.69 -8.70
N LEU A 169 39.75 -17.92 -8.90
CA LEU A 169 40.43 -19.11 -8.41
C LEU A 169 41.83 -19.09 -9.03
N ALA A 170 42.87 -19.06 -8.19
CA ALA A 170 44.23 -19.25 -8.65
C ALA A 170 44.32 -20.63 -9.30
N GLY A 171 44.60 -20.65 -10.61
CA GLY A 171 44.81 -21.87 -11.38
C GLY A 171 46.15 -22.53 -11.08
#